data_AF-A0AAD4DTW9-F1
#
_entry.id   AF-A0AAD4DTW9-F1
#
_cell.length_a   1.000
_cell.length_b   1.000
_cell.length_c   1.000
_cell.angle_alpha   90.00
_cell.angle_beta   90.00
_cell.angle_gamma   90.00
#
_symmetry.space_group_name_H-M   'P 1'
#
loop_
_entity.id
_entity.type
_entity.pdbx_description
1 polymer ?
#
loop_
_entity_poly.entity_id
_entity_poly.type
_entity_poly.pdbx_seq_one_letter_code
_entity_poly.pdbx_strand_id
1 'polypeptide(L)'
;MSGPLRLKLNCIVLGDNPRRIFPVDIEQTEIVGDLKEVIKDKKRPEFDHVATDRLELWKVDLPIDEMIEHNLNNLTLDPTKSLSPVDEIVEIFPNAPPRKYLHIIVQCPPAVSSGPLHLKLNCIVFGDDPRHIFPVDVERTKTVGDLKNVIKVAKKPEFDHVAADRLDLWKVSDLMPTVEC
;
A
#
# COMPACT_ATOMS: atom_id res chain seq x y z
N MET A 1 -12.32 9.87 43.05
CA MET A 1 -11.65 10.36 41.84
C MET A 1 -11.84 9.28 40.78
N SER A 2 -12.63 9.53 39.74
CA SER A 2 -12.73 8.60 38.61
C SER A 2 -11.40 8.64 37.87
N GLY A 3 -10.81 7.48 37.57
CA GLY A 3 -9.55 7.41 36.80
C GLY A 3 -9.72 7.94 35.37
N PRO A 4 -8.60 8.13 34.64
CA PRO A 4 -8.66 8.62 33.26
C PRO A 4 -9.49 7.68 32.39
N LEU A 5 -10.37 8.25 31.55
CA LEU A 5 -11.22 7.47 30.65
C LEU A 5 -10.36 6.96 29.49
N ARG A 6 -10.26 5.63 29.37
CA ARG A 6 -9.54 4.95 28.28
C ARG A 6 -10.49 4.54 27.18
N LEU A 7 -10.10 4.80 25.94
CA LEU A 7 -10.78 4.38 24.74
C LEU A 7 -10.06 3.19 24.11
N LYS A 8 -10.84 2.31 23.51
CA LYS A 8 -10.32 1.22 22.67
C LYS A 8 -10.72 1.46 21.23
N LEU A 9 -9.76 1.86 20.40
CA LEU A 9 -9.98 2.21 19.00
C LEU A 9 -9.54 1.07 18.10
N ASN A 10 -10.46 0.51 17.32
CA ASN A 10 -10.13 -0.34 16.18
C ASN A 10 -9.55 0.50 15.02
N CYS A 11 -8.38 0.09 14.55
CA CYS A 11 -7.62 0.73 13.49
C CYS A 11 -7.39 -0.26 12.33
N ILE A 12 -7.18 0.25 11.12
CA ILE A 12 -6.71 -0.52 9.96
C ILE A 12 -5.69 0.29 9.18
N VAL A 13 -4.73 -0.38 8.56
CA VAL A 13 -3.83 0.26 7.59
C VAL A 13 -4.57 0.40 6.25
N LEU A 14 -4.45 1.55 5.60
CA LEU A 14 -5.09 1.78 4.30
C LEU A 14 -4.58 0.74 3.27
N GLY A 15 -5.51 0.03 2.64
CA GLY A 15 -5.21 -1.02 1.66
C GLY A 15 -4.94 -2.41 2.25
N ASP A 16 -4.94 -2.56 3.58
CA ASP A 16 -4.84 -3.87 4.23
C ASP A 16 -6.16 -4.65 4.16
N ASN A 17 -6.08 -5.97 4.31
CA ASN A 17 -7.27 -6.82 4.43
C ASN A 17 -8.04 -6.50 5.75
N PRO A 18 -9.39 -6.41 5.76
CA PRO A 18 -10.14 -6.08 6.98
C PRO A 18 -9.96 -7.06 8.14
N ARG A 19 -9.52 -8.30 7.88
CA ARG A 19 -9.12 -9.24 8.94
C ARG A 19 -7.91 -8.78 9.74
N ARG A 20 -7.18 -7.77 9.27
CA ARG A 20 -6.02 -7.14 9.93
C ARG A 20 -6.41 -5.92 10.76
N ILE A 21 -7.70 -5.64 10.95
CA ILE A 21 -8.14 -4.63 11.93
C ILE A 21 -7.57 -4.98 13.30
N PHE A 22 -6.96 -3.98 13.95
CA PHE A 22 -6.28 -4.15 15.22
C PHE A 22 -6.74 -3.09 16.23
N PRO A 23 -6.90 -3.45 17.51
CA PRO A 23 -7.26 -2.48 18.53
C PRO A 23 -6.01 -1.81 19.12
N VAL A 24 -6.16 -0.52 19.44
CA VAL A 24 -5.25 0.26 20.29
C VAL A 24 -6.01 0.82 21.49
N ASP A 25 -5.30 0.99 22.61
CA ASP A 25 -5.82 1.60 23.82
C ASP A 25 -5.17 2.98 23.98
N ILE A 26 -5.96 4.01 24.27
CA ILE A 26 -5.51 5.41 24.39
C ILE A 26 -6.33 6.14 25.47
N GLU A 27 -5.73 7.06 26.22
CA GLU A 27 -6.45 7.90 27.18
C GLU A 27 -7.13 9.08 26.48
N GLN A 28 -8.32 9.48 26.92
CA GLN A 28 -9.03 10.62 26.32
C GLN A 28 -8.28 11.95 26.47
N THR A 29 -7.42 12.06 27.48
CA THR A 29 -6.59 13.25 27.75
C THR A 29 -5.34 13.33 26.87
N GLU A 30 -5.04 12.29 26.10
CA GLU A 30 -3.92 12.27 25.15
C GLU A 30 -4.30 12.99 23.84
N ILE A 31 -3.28 13.22 23.01
CA ILE A 31 -3.44 13.83 21.69
C ILE A 31 -3.23 12.81 20.57
N VAL A 32 -3.58 13.19 19.35
CA VAL A 32 -3.38 12.34 18.15
C VAL A 32 -1.92 11.94 17.97
N GLY A 33 -0.96 12.80 18.35
CA GLY A 33 0.47 12.46 18.34
C GLY A 33 0.78 11.21 19.16
N ASP A 34 0.23 11.11 20.37
CA ASP A 34 0.39 9.94 21.23
C ASP A 34 -0.27 8.70 20.60
N LEU A 35 -1.45 8.87 20.00
CA LEU A 35 -2.12 7.82 19.24
C LEU A 35 -1.26 7.29 18.07
N LYS A 36 -0.56 8.18 17.35
CA LYS A 36 0.37 7.76 16.28
C LYS A 36 1.52 6.91 16.83
N GLU A 37 2.09 7.26 17.97
CA GLU A 37 3.15 6.47 18.63
C GLU A 37 2.61 5.10 19.07
N VAL A 38 1.44 5.05 19.72
CA VAL A 38 0.81 3.79 20.14
C VAL A 38 0.54 2.87 18.94
N ILE A 39 0.05 3.42 17.82
CA ILE A 39 -0.18 2.67 16.58
C ILE A 39 1.14 2.12 16.02
N LYS A 40 2.19 2.95 15.98
CA LYS A 40 3.51 2.55 15.49
C LYS A 40 4.12 1.42 16.32
N ASP A 41 4.07 1.54 17.64
CA ASP A 41 4.53 0.50 18.56
C ASP A 41 3.73 -0.80 18.41
N LYS A 42 2.41 -0.70 18.21
CA LYS A 42 1.53 -1.86 17.97
C LYS A 42 1.86 -2.60 16.68
N LYS A 43 2.32 -1.87 15.66
CA LYS A 43 2.63 -2.38 14.32
C LYS A 43 4.09 -2.75 14.12
N ARG A 44 4.93 -2.78 15.15
CA ARG A 44 6.30 -3.27 14.99
C ARG A 44 6.34 -4.73 14.51
N PRO A 45 7.28 -5.09 13.61
CA PRO A 45 8.31 -4.24 13.01
C PRO A 45 7.85 -3.50 11.74
N GLU A 46 6.60 -3.67 11.31
CA GLU A 46 6.05 -3.14 10.04
C GLU A 46 6.30 -1.63 9.91
N PHE A 47 6.14 -0.86 11.00
CA PHE A 47 6.29 0.60 10.99
C PHE A 47 7.63 1.12 11.53
N ASP A 48 8.62 0.26 11.80
CA ASP A 48 9.91 0.69 12.36
C ASP A 48 10.67 1.66 11.44
N HIS A 49 10.48 1.52 10.13
CA HIS A 49 11.12 2.34 9.10
C HIS A 49 10.41 3.68 8.84
N VAL A 50 9.27 3.93 9.50
CA VAL A 50 8.41 5.09 9.27
C VAL A 50 8.57 6.04 10.44
N ALA A 51 8.97 7.29 10.16
CA ALA A 51 8.96 8.34 11.18
C ALA A 51 7.49 8.61 11.60
N THR A 52 7.24 8.71 12.91
CA THR A 52 5.87 8.71 13.45
C THR A 52 5.04 9.89 12.95
N ASP A 53 5.69 11.05 12.82
CA ASP A 53 5.11 12.28 12.27
C ASP A 53 4.61 12.14 10.83
N ARG A 54 5.11 11.15 10.08
CA ARG A 54 4.69 10.88 8.71
C ARG A 54 3.47 9.96 8.62
N LEU A 55 3.03 9.33 9.71
CA LEU A 55 1.79 8.55 9.70
C LEU A 55 0.61 9.52 9.60
N GLU A 56 -0.29 9.27 8.66
CA GLU A 56 -1.53 10.03 8.53
C GLU A 56 -2.70 9.21 9.08
N LEU A 57 -3.56 9.85 9.87
CA LEU A 57 -4.70 9.22 10.52
C LEU A 57 -6.00 9.89 10.08
N TRP A 58 -7.03 9.10 9.83
CA TRP A 58 -8.40 9.60 9.61
C TRP A 58 -9.34 8.97 10.62
N LYS A 59 -10.20 9.78 11.23
CA LYS A 59 -11.38 9.28 11.93
C LYS A 59 -12.40 8.81 10.90
N VAL A 60 -12.90 7.59 11.09
CA VAL A 60 -14.02 7.02 10.36
C VAL A 60 -15.01 6.40 11.33
N ASP A 61 -16.23 6.14 10.87
CA ASP A 61 -17.27 5.48 11.68
C ASP A 61 -17.92 4.38 10.83
N LEU A 62 -17.18 3.30 10.56
CA LEU A 62 -17.63 2.20 9.70
C LEU A 62 -17.96 0.95 10.53
N PRO A 63 -19.16 0.35 10.40
CA PRO A 63 -19.46 -0.94 11.02
C PRO A 63 -18.51 -2.04 10.54
N ILE A 64 -18.03 -2.89 11.45
CA ILE A 64 -17.25 -4.10 11.10
C ILE A 64 -18.25 -5.25 10.97
N ASP A 65 -18.86 -5.33 9.78
CA ASP A 65 -19.80 -6.36 9.37
C ASP A 65 -19.41 -6.96 8.01
N GLU A 66 -20.32 -7.70 7.38
CA GLU A 66 -20.10 -8.35 6.08
C GLU A 66 -19.83 -7.34 4.94
N MET A 67 -20.19 -6.07 5.11
CA MET A 67 -20.00 -5.01 4.11
C MET A 67 -18.67 -4.26 4.27
N ILE A 68 -17.86 -4.57 5.29
CA ILE A 68 -16.63 -3.82 5.58
C ILE A 68 -15.65 -3.77 4.40
N GLU A 69 -15.51 -4.87 3.65
CA GLU A 69 -14.65 -4.92 2.45
C GLU A 69 -15.13 -3.93 1.38
N HIS A 70 -16.43 -3.92 1.11
CA HIS A 70 -17.04 -3.00 0.15
C HIS A 70 -16.90 -1.54 0.61
N ASN A 71 -17.14 -1.27 1.90
CA ASN A 71 -17.06 0.07 2.47
C ASN A 71 -15.63 0.63 2.39
N LEU A 72 -14.61 -0.20 2.67
CA LEU A 72 -13.21 0.20 2.57
C LEU A 72 -12.78 0.43 1.12
N ASN A 73 -13.21 -0.42 0.18
CA ASN A 73 -12.86 -0.27 -1.24
C ASN A 73 -13.48 0.97 -1.90
N ASN A 74 -14.62 1.43 -1.40
CA ASN A 74 -15.31 2.63 -1.90
C ASN A 74 -15.02 3.88 -1.06
N LEU A 75 -14.20 3.76 -0.02
CA LEU A 75 -13.89 4.88 0.84
C LEU A 75 -13.00 5.88 0.11
N THR A 76 -13.42 7.15 0.09
CA THR A 76 -12.60 8.27 -0.37
C THR A 76 -12.15 9.06 0.85
N LEU A 77 -10.84 9.11 1.09
CA LEU A 77 -10.25 9.90 2.16
C LEU A 77 -9.90 11.30 1.65
N ASP A 78 -10.45 12.31 2.30
CA ASP A 78 -10.10 13.70 2.05
C ASP A 78 -8.79 14.02 2.79
N PRO A 79 -7.69 14.36 2.07
CA PRO A 79 -6.41 14.68 2.70
C PRO A 79 -6.48 15.85 3.68
N THR A 80 -7.43 16.77 3.48
CA THR A 80 -7.62 17.96 4.34
C THR A 80 -8.31 17.65 5.66
N LYS A 81 -8.86 16.44 5.81
CA LYS A 81 -9.54 15.94 7.02
C LYS A 81 -8.71 14.91 7.79
N SER A 82 -7.43 14.79 7.48
CA SER A 82 -6.50 14.04 8.33
C SER A 82 -6.47 14.67 9.73
N LEU A 83 -6.33 13.82 10.74
CA LEU A 83 -6.28 14.26 12.13
C LEU A 83 -4.95 14.97 12.40
N SER A 84 -5.03 16.17 12.96
CA SER A 84 -3.84 16.94 13.33
C SER A 84 -3.20 16.32 14.56
N PRO A 85 -1.86 16.23 14.64
CA PRO A 85 -1.17 15.59 15.77
C PRO A 85 -1.44 16.29 17.12
N VAL A 86 -1.88 17.54 17.12
CA VAL A 86 -2.20 18.30 18.34
C VAL A 86 -3.67 18.23 18.74
N ASP A 87 -4.53 17.58 17.94
CA ASP A 87 -5.94 17.43 18.29
C ASP A 87 -6.06 16.52 19.52
N GLU A 88 -6.92 16.91 20.46
CA GLU A 88 -7.17 16.11 21.66
C GLU A 88 -8.09 14.92 21.34
N ILE A 89 -7.78 13.75 21.91
CA ILE A 89 -8.58 12.53 21.69
C ILE A 89 -10.02 12.72 22.19
N VAL A 90 -10.23 13.49 23.27
CA VAL A 90 -11.56 13.82 23.78
C VAL A 90 -12.39 14.66 22.80
N GLU A 91 -11.77 15.51 21.98
CA GLU A 91 -12.48 16.31 20.97
C GLU A 91 -12.90 15.45 19.77
N ILE A 92 -12.05 14.50 19.40
CA ILE A 92 -12.29 13.57 18.29
C ILE A 92 -13.32 12.49 18.69
N PHE A 93 -13.24 12.01 19.93
CA PHE A 93 -14.12 10.99 20.52
C PHE A 93 -14.72 11.48 21.84
N PRO A 94 -15.68 12.44 21.79
CA PRO A 94 -16.29 13.02 22.99
C PRO A 94 -17.13 12.02 23.77
N ASN A 95 -17.56 10.95 23.10
CA ASN A 95 -18.28 9.82 23.69
C ASN A 95 -17.51 8.53 23.44
N ALA A 96 -17.79 7.51 24.25
CA ALA A 96 -17.25 6.17 24.03
C ALA A 96 -17.64 5.69 22.61
N PRO A 97 -16.66 5.34 21.76
CA PRO A 97 -16.95 4.94 20.39
C PRO A 97 -17.68 3.59 20.35
N PRO A 98 -18.55 3.36 19.34
CA PRO A 98 -19.32 2.13 19.24
C PRO A 98 -18.43 0.89 19.16
N ARG A 99 -18.85 -0.20 19.84
CA ARG A 99 -18.15 -1.49 19.71
C ARG A 99 -18.36 -2.06 18.31
N LYS A 100 -17.38 -2.82 17.80
CA LYS A 100 -17.37 -3.44 16.47
C LYS A 100 -17.48 -2.43 15.32
N TYR A 101 -16.95 -1.22 15.50
CA TYR A 101 -16.76 -0.25 14.44
C TYR A 101 -15.27 -0.07 14.18
N LEU A 102 -14.91 0.22 12.94
CA LEU A 102 -13.62 0.77 12.58
C LEU A 102 -13.65 2.27 12.88
N HIS A 103 -12.66 2.74 13.63
CA HIS A 103 -12.61 4.13 14.10
C HIS A 103 -11.50 4.95 13.43
N ILE A 104 -10.39 4.30 13.09
CA ILE A 104 -9.21 4.97 12.55
C ILE A 104 -8.69 4.24 11.32
N ILE A 105 -8.40 4.98 10.26
CA ILE A 105 -7.58 4.51 9.15
C ILE A 105 -6.19 5.12 9.25
N VAL A 106 -5.18 4.27 9.12
CA VAL A 106 -3.77 4.61 9.19
C VAL A 106 -3.20 4.55 7.78
N GLN A 107 -2.71 5.66 7.25
CA GLN A 107 -1.91 5.65 6.03
C GLN A 107 -0.44 5.81 6.41
N CYS A 108 0.35 4.79 6.06
CA CYS A 108 1.79 4.94 5.98
C CYS A 108 2.12 5.70 4.68
N PRO A 109 3.05 6.68 4.70
CA PRO A 109 3.53 7.27 3.45
C PRO A 109 4.05 6.13 2.56
N PRO A 110 3.86 6.21 1.23
CA PRO A 110 4.51 5.26 0.34
C PRO A 110 5.98 5.26 0.70
N ALA A 111 6.53 4.08 0.99
CA ALA A 111 7.94 3.94 1.28
C ALA A 111 8.68 4.70 0.17
N VAL A 112 9.35 5.78 0.53
CA VAL A 112 10.39 6.35 -0.33
C VAL A 112 11.47 5.30 -0.31
N SER A 113 11.30 4.27 -1.14
CA SER A 113 12.34 3.32 -1.40
C SER A 113 13.43 4.16 -2.07
N SER A 114 14.45 4.49 -1.30
CA SER A 114 15.70 5.04 -1.83
C SER A 114 16.44 4.02 -2.71
N GLY A 115 15.90 2.80 -2.85
CA GLY A 115 16.25 1.86 -3.90
C GLY A 115 15.37 2.06 -5.15
N PRO A 116 15.94 1.87 -6.36
CA PRO A 116 15.15 1.93 -7.58
C PRO A 116 14.02 0.90 -7.51
N LEU A 117 12.77 1.33 -7.74
CA LEU A 117 11.68 0.38 -7.89
C LEU A 117 11.89 -0.36 -9.21
N HIS A 118 11.78 -1.68 -9.18
CA HIS A 118 11.92 -2.53 -10.36
C HIS A 118 10.54 -2.95 -10.91
N LEU A 119 10.45 -3.12 -12.23
CA LEU A 119 9.35 -3.71 -12.98
C LEU A 119 9.80 -5.08 -13.46
N LYS A 120 9.08 -6.12 -13.03
CA LYS A 120 9.21 -7.46 -13.62
C LYS A 120 8.18 -7.61 -14.72
N LEU A 121 8.64 -7.68 -15.95
CA LEU A 121 7.82 -7.82 -17.14
C LEU A 121 8.02 -9.23 -17.71
N ASN A 122 6.93 -9.86 -18.10
CA ASN A 122 6.99 -11.08 -18.89
C ASN A 122 6.94 -10.69 -20.36
N CYS A 123 7.97 -11.06 -21.12
CA CYS A 123 8.14 -10.72 -22.52
C CYS A 123 8.07 -11.98 -23.38
N ILE A 124 7.64 -11.84 -24.63
CA ILE A 124 7.64 -12.90 -25.64
C ILE A 124 8.08 -12.30 -26.97
N VAL A 125 8.80 -13.08 -27.78
CA VAL A 125 9.14 -12.68 -29.15
C VAL A 125 7.92 -12.94 -30.04
N PHE A 126 7.51 -11.94 -30.82
CA PHE A 126 6.33 -12.09 -31.67
C PHE A 126 6.52 -13.23 -32.68
N GLY A 127 5.57 -14.16 -32.71
CA GLY A 127 5.64 -15.37 -33.55
C GLY A 127 6.39 -16.55 -32.94
N ASP A 128 6.90 -16.42 -31.71
CA ASP A 128 7.52 -17.51 -30.95
C ASP A 128 6.46 -18.34 -30.19
N ASP A 129 6.86 -19.50 -29.68
CA ASP A 129 6.03 -20.37 -28.85
C ASP A 129 5.64 -19.64 -27.54
N PRO A 130 4.35 -19.63 -27.13
CA PRO A 130 3.92 -19.03 -25.87
C PRO A 130 4.64 -19.55 -24.62
N ARG A 131 5.25 -20.74 -24.69
CA ARG A 131 6.06 -21.31 -23.59
C ARG A 131 7.44 -20.66 -23.47
N HIS A 132 7.87 -19.87 -24.45
CA HIS A 132 9.15 -19.15 -24.45
C HIS A 132 9.06 -17.73 -23.89
N ILE A 133 7.98 -17.43 -23.13
CA ILE A 133 7.90 -16.21 -22.32
C ILE A 133 9.11 -16.17 -21.38
N PHE A 134 9.74 -15.00 -21.29
CA PHE A 134 10.91 -14.78 -20.46
C PHE A 134 10.75 -13.52 -19.61
N PRO A 135 11.22 -13.55 -18.35
CA PRO A 135 11.14 -12.39 -17.48
C PRO A 135 12.24 -11.38 -17.81
N VAL A 136 11.90 -10.11 -17.69
CA VAL A 136 12.81 -8.97 -17.78
C VAL A 136 12.60 -8.11 -16.55
N ASP A 137 13.70 -7.67 -15.96
CA ASP A 137 13.71 -6.77 -14.81
C ASP A 137 14.29 -5.41 -15.22
N VAL A 138 13.52 -4.34 -15.03
CA VAL A 138 13.93 -2.98 -15.38
C VAL A 138 13.48 -1.98 -14.31
N GLU A 139 14.31 -1.00 -13.97
CA GLU A 139 13.91 0.04 -13.02
C GLU A 139 12.75 0.90 -13.59
N ARG A 140 11.76 1.24 -12.76
CA ARG A 140 10.58 2.05 -13.10
C ARG A 140 10.89 3.43 -13.66
N THR A 141 12.07 3.95 -13.35
CA THR A 141 12.55 5.27 -13.79
C THR A 141 13.23 5.22 -15.16
N LYS A 142 13.52 4.03 -15.68
CA LYS A 142 14.23 3.84 -16.94
C LYS A 142 13.30 3.94 -18.14
N THR A 143 13.88 4.28 -19.28
CA THR A 143 13.14 4.52 -20.52
C THR A 143 12.81 3.23 -21.26
N VAL A 144 11.95 3.33 -22.29
CA VAL A 144 11.71 2.21 -23.21
C VAL A 144 13.00 1.79 -23.94
N GLY A 145 13.92 2.71 -24.21
CA GLY A 145 15.22 2.38 -24.80
C GLY A 145 16.07 1.50 -23.88
N ASP A 146 16.07 1.80 -22.58
CA ASP A 146 16.72 0.95 -21.58
C ASP A 146 16.06 -0.43 -21.52
N LEU A 147 14.73 -0.51 -21.54
CA LEU A 147 14.00 -1.78 -21.62
C LEU A 147 14.41 -2.61 -22.85
N LYS A 148 14.54 -1.99 -24.04
CA LYS A 148 15.01 -2.66 -25.25
C LYS A 148 16.42 -3.24 -25.08
N ASN A 149 17.32 -2.53 -24.40
CA ASN A 149 18.65 -3.03 -24.08
C ASN A 149 18.62 -4.23 -23.14
N VAL A 150 17.80 -4.18 -22.07
CA VAL A 150 17.66 -5.30 -21.14
C VAL A 150 17.07 -6.53 -21.83
N ILE A 151 16.06 -6.36 -22.69
CA ILE A 151 15.50 -7.45 -23.51
C ILE A 151 16.58 -8.09 -24.39
N LYS A 152 17.40 -7.28 -25.08
CA LYS A 152 18.49 -7.78 -25.91
C LYS A 152 19.51 -8.61 -25.10
N VAL A 153 19.82 -8.19 -23.87
CA VAL A 153 20.70 -8.95 -22.96
C VAL A 153 20.05 -10.27 -22.53
N ALA A 154 18.76 -10.24 -22.17
CA ALA A 154 18.01 -11.43 -21.74
C ALA A 154 17.87 -12.48 -22.86
N LYS A 155 17.81 -12.04 -24.12
CA LYS A 155 17.67 -12.89 -25.30
C LYS A 155 18.96 -13.10 -26.08
N LYS A 156 20.13 -13.02 -25.42
CA LYS A 156 21.37 -13.43 -26.09
C LYS A 156 21.41 -14.94 -26.35
N PRO A 157 21.95 -15.38 -27.50
CA PRO A 157 22.54 -14.58 -28.58
C PRO A 157 21.53 -14.13 -29.66
N GLU A 158 20.26 -14.49 -29.52
CA GLU A 158 19.19 -14.32 -30.52
C GLU A 158 19.13 -12.91 -31.11
N PHE A 159 19.27 -11.86 -30.28
CA PHE A 159 19.23 -10.46 -30.72
C PHE A 159 20.58 -9.77 -30.88
N ASP A 160 21.72 -10.49 -30.81
CA ASP A 160 23.03 -9.84 -30.87
C ASP A 160 23.25 -9.03 -32.16
N HIS A 161 22.71 -9.51 -33.27
CA HIS A 161 22.81 -8.91 -34.60
C HIS A 161 21.83 -7.74 -34.86
N VAL A 162 20.89 -7.46 -33.94
CA VAL A 162 19.88 -6.40 -34.09
C VAL A 162 20.18 -5.28 -33.09
N ALA A 163 20.33 -4.04 -33.55
CA ALA A 163 20.50 -2.90 -32.65
C ALA A 163 19.25 -2.73 -31.77
N ALA A 164 19.42 -2.42 -30.48
CA ALA A 164 18.32 -2.45 -29.52
C ALA A 164 17.21 -1.46 -29.88
N ASP A 165 17.56 -0.28 -30.40
CA ASP A 165 16.62 0.75 -30.87
C ASP A 165 15.68 0.26 -31.99
N ARG A 166 16.11 -0.73 -32.78
CA ARG A 166 15.34 -1.36 -33.85
C ARG A 166 14.32 -2.42 -33.39
N LEU A 167 14.27 -2.74 -32.09
CA LEU A 167 13.25 -3.63 -31.55
C LEU A 167 11.92 -2.89 -31.43
N ASP A 168 10.84 -3.44 -31.99
CA ASP A 168 9.49 -2.93 -31.77
C ASP A 168 8.87 -3.61 -30.56
N LEU A 169 8.38 -2.81 -29.60
CA LEU A 169 7.78 -3.31 -28.37
C LEU A 169 6.29 -2.97 -28.35
N TRP A 170 5.48 -3.97 -28.03
CA TRP A 170 4.03 -3.86 -27.95
C TRP A 170 3.59 -4.23 -26.53
N LYS A 171 2.76 -3.37 -25.91
CA LYS A 171 2.10 -3.71 -24.66
C LYS A 171 0.91 -4.61 -24.97
N VAL A 172 0.89 -5.80 -24.39
CA VAL A 172 -0.24 -6.72 -24.47
C VAL A 172 -1.04 -6.60 -23.16
N SER A 173 -2.34 -6.35 -23.27
CA SER A 173 -3.21 -6.07 -22.11
C SER A 173 -4.00 -7.30 -21.63
N ASP A 174 -3.92 -8.41 -22.34
CA ASP A 174 -4.72 -9.60 -22.07
C ASP A 174 -3.88 -10.74 -21.49
N LEU A 175 -4.43 -11.41 -20.48
CA LEU A 175 -3.92 -12.67 -19.93
C LEU A 175 -3.69 -13.62 -21.10
N MET A 176 -2.41 -13.97 -21.36
CA MET A 176 -2.12 -15.01 -22.35
C MET A 176 -2.91 -16.26 -21.95
N PRO A 177 -3.78 -16.80 -22.82
CA PRO A 177 -4.50 -18.01 -22.49
C PRO A 177 -3.48 -19.09 -22.19
N THR A 178 -3.57 -19.66 -20.99
CA THR A 178 -2.84 -20.88 -20.65
C THR A 178 -3.25 -21.92 -21.66
N VAL A 179 -2.30 -22.36 -22.48
CA VAL A 179 -2.47 -23.54 -23.32
C VAL A 179 -2.53 -24.73 -22.36
N GLU A 180 -3.74 -25.16 -21.99
CA GLU A 180 -3.94 -26.49 -21.44
C GLU A 180 -3.58 -27.51 -22.53
N CYS A 181 -2.77 -28.49 -22.16
CA CYS A 181 -2.26 -29.55 -23.04
C CYS A 181 -3.37 -30.46 -23.56
#